data_AF-A0A1X0D7B2-F1
#
_entry.id   AF-A0A1X0D7B2-F1
#
_cell.length_a   1.000
_cell.length_b   1.000
_cell.length_c   1.000
_cell.angle_alpha   90.00
_cell.angle_beta   90.00
_cell.angle_gamma   90.00
#
_symmetry.space_group_name_H-M   'P 1'
#
loop_
_entity.id
_entity.type
_entity.pdbx_description
1 polymer ?
#
loop_
_entity_poly.entity_id
_entity_poly.type
_entity_poly.pdbx_seq_one_letter_code
_entity_poly.pdbx_strand_id
1 'polypeptide(L)'
;MSWELFHERNAFTAELIERATVDAEAALDFTPAQRASVERLFGNEEQLLLALRQKWMTNLSASLDQAIFEDRPLAPVPGELARSRPGLRALLDIGERRFVRLRALQRGEPMMIASHGAPDVAQRTVA
;
A
#
# COMPACT_ATOMS: atom_id res chain seq x y z
N MET A 1 -11.77 -11.90 -12.74
CA MET A 1 -10.99 -12.50 -11.62
C MET A 1 -11.94 -13.38 -10.83
N SER A 2 -11.58 -14.63 -10.52
CA SER A 2 -12.42 -15.52 -9.69
C SER A 2 -12.26 -15.20 -8.20
N TRP A 3 -13.24 -15.62 -7.39
CA TRP A 3 -13.21 -15.51 -5.93
C TRP A 3 -11.99 -16.20 -5.31
N GLU A 4 -11.66 -17.40 -5.80
CA GLU A 4 -10.51 -18.17 -5.36
C GLU A 4 -9.19 -17.42 -5.61
N LEU A 5 -9.01 -16.86 -6.80
CA LEU A 5 -7.81 -16.10 -7.16
C LEU A 5 -7.64 -14.85 -6.28
N PHE A 6 -8.75 -14.19 -5.91
CA PHE A 6 -8.70 -13.05 -4.99
C PHE A 6 -8.18 -13.45 -3.61
N HIS A 7 -8.74 -14.53 -3.03
CA HIS A 7 -8.32 -15.00 -1.71
C HIS A 7 -6.88 -15.48 -1.70
N GLU A 8 -6.44 -16.17 -2.75
CA GLU A 8 -5.07 -16.65 -2.87
C GLU A 8 -4.06 -15.50 -2.94
N ARG A 9 -4.35 -14.46 -3.75
CA ARG A 9 -3.52 -13.24 -3.78
C ARG A 9 -3.48 -12.55 -2.42
N ASN A 10 -4.60 -12.49 -1.71
CA ASN A 10 -4.65 -11.84 -0.40
C ASN A 10 -3.89 -12.64 0.67
N ALA A 11 -3.99 -13.97 0.67
CA ALA A 11 -3.22 -14.83 1.57
C ALA A 11 -1.71 -14.69 1.31
N PHE A 12 -1.29 -14.76 0.04
CA PHE A 12 0.12 -14.59 -0.34
C PHE A 12 0.67 -13.23 0.11
N THR A 13 -0.07 -12.14 -0.13
CA THR A 13 0.38 -10.80 0.28
C THR A 13 0.41 -10.62 1.80
N ALA A 14 -0.53 -11.23 2.54
CA ALA A 14 -0.52 -11.19 4.00
C ALA A 14 0.72 -11.88 4.57
N GLU A 15 1.01 -13.10 4.11
CA GLU A 15 2.20 -13.86 4.53
C GLU A 15 3.50 -13.11 4.19
N LEU A 16 3.58 -12.54 2.98
CA LEU A 16 4.74 -11.75 2.58
C LEU A 16 4.95 -10.51 3.48
N ILE A 17 3.88 -9.78 3.81
CA ILE A 17 3.95 -8.61 4.70
C ILE A 17 4.39 -9.02 6.12
N GLU A 18 3.91 -10.17 6.61
CA GLU A 18 4.31 -10.71 7.90
C GLU A 18 5.81 -11.03 7.93
N ARG A 19 6.31 -11.79 6.95
CA ARG A 19 7.74 -12.10 6.84
C ARG A 19 8.60 -10.84 6.73
N ALA A 20 8.14 -9.85 5.98
CA ALA A 20 8.85 -8.60 5.79
C ALA A 20 8.92 -7.72 7.06
N THR A 21 8.13 -8.02 8.09
CA THR A 21 8.27 -7.36 9.40
C THR A 21 9.56 -7.76 10.10
N VAL A 22 10.08 -8.96 9.82
CA VAL A 22 11.36 -9.44 10.34
C VAL A 22 12.51 -8.98 9.46
N ASP A 23 12.44 -9.27 8.15
CA ASP A 23 13.43 -8.85 7.16
C ASP A 23 12.78 -8.79 5.78
N ALA A 24 12.66 -7.57 5.23
CA ALA A 24 11.99 -7.33 3.96
C ALA A 24 12.83 -7.74 2.74
N GLU A 25 14.16 -7.69 2.81
CA GLU A 25 15.02 -8.12 1.71
C GLU A 25 15.00 -9.65 1.62
N ALA A 26 15.14 -10.34 2.76
CA ALA A 26 15.00 -11.80 2.83
C ALA A 26 13.59 -12.27 2.46
N ALA A 27 12.55 -11.49 2.79
CA ALA A 27 11.17 -11.84 2.42
C ALA A 27 10.94 -11.88 0.90
N LEU A 28 11.70 -11.07 0.15
CA LEU A 28 11.68 -11.01 -1.32
C LEU A 28 12.65 -11.98 -1.99
N ASP A 29 13.50 -12.68 -1.23
CA ASP A 29 14.33 -13.77 -1.76
C ASP A 29 13.49 -15.05 -1.92
N PHE A 30 12.68 -15.05 -2.98
CA PHE A 30 11.72 -16.12 -3.23
C PHE A 30 12.42 -17.45 -3.58
N THR A 31 11.97 -18.54 -2.98
CA THR A 31 12.26 -19.89 -3.46
C THR A 31 11.72 -20.10 -4.89
N PRO A 32 12.20 -21.10 -5.66
CA PRO A 32 11.66 -21.40 -6.99
C PRO A 32 10.14 -21.61 -7.00
N ALA A 33 9.59 -22.28 -5.97
CA ALA A 33 8.15 -22.49 -5.83
C ALA A 33 7.40 -21.16 -5.59
N GLN A 34 7.92 -20.29 -4.73
CA GLN A 34 7.33 -18.97 -4.51
C GLN A 34 7.41 -18.08 -5.75
N ARG A 35 8.51 -18.13 -6.52
CA ARG A 35 8.59 -17.41 -7.81
C ARG A 35 7.51 -17.86 -8.79
N ALA A 36 7.26 -19.16 -8.89
CA ALA A 36 6.17 -19.67 -9.73
C ALA A 36 4.79 -19.17 -9.26
N SER A 37 4.57 -19.09 -7.94
CA SER A 37 3.36 -18.46 -7.39
C SER A 37 3.28 -16.96 -7.71
N VAL A 38 4.38 -16.21 -7.60
CA VAL A 38 4.41 -14.78 -7.95
C VAL A 38 4.07 -14.56 -9.42
N GLU A 39 4.66 -15.35 -10.32
CA GLU A 39 4.37 -15.28 -11.76
C GLU A 39 2.90 -15.57 -12.05
N ARG A 40 2.34 -16.63 -11.46
CA ARG A 40 0.93 -17.00 -11.68
C ARG A 40 -0.06 -15.98 -11.08
N LEU A 41 0.23 -15.46 -9.88
CA LEU A 41 -0.70 -14.63 -9.13
C LEU A 41 -0.63 -13.14 -9.49
N PHE A 42 0.55 -12.66 -9.88
CA PHE A 42 0.82 -11.24 -10.11
C PHE A 42 1.47 -10.97 -11.46
N GLY A 43 2.10 -11.97 -12.09
CA GLY A 43 2.79 -11.84 -13.38
C GLY A 43 4.27 -11.47 -13.25
N ASN A 44 4.72 -10.96 -12.11
CA ASN A 44 6.13 -10.80 -11.71
C ASN A 44 6.23 -10.05 -10.36
N GLU A 45 7.46 -9.88 -9.86
CA GLU A 45 7.75 -9.13 -8.64
C GLU A 45 7.34 -7.65 -8.72
N GLU A 46 7.55 -6.96 -9.86
CA GLU A 46 7.16 -5.55 -9.99
C GLU A 46 5.64 -5.40 -9.83
N GLN A 47 4.85 -6.29 -10.46
CA GLN A 47 3.39 -6.29 -10.36
C GLN A 47 2.88 -6.65 -8.96
N LEU A 48 3.59 -7.54 -8.25
CA LEU A 48 3.31 -7.82 -6.84
C LEU A 48 3.50 -6.56 -5.98
N LEU A 49 4.64 -5.86 -6.14
CA LEU A 49 4.92 -4.66 -5.36
C LEU A 49 3.99 -3.49 -5.75
N LEU A 50 3.58 -3.40 -7.01
CA LEU A 50 2.51 -2.48 -7.45
C LEU A 50 1.16 -2.80 -6.79
N ALA A 51 0.82 -4.08 -6.65
CA ALA A 51 -0.38 -4.48 -5.92
C ALA A 51 -0.31 -4.11 -4.43
N LEU A 52 0.86 -4.27 -3.80
CA LEU A 52 1.10 -3.80 -2.42
C LEU A 52 1.00 -2.27 -2.33
N ARG A 53 1.48 -1.55 -3.33
CA ARG A 53 1.37 -0.10 -3.39
C ARG A 53 -0.09 0.35 -3.46
N GLN A 54 -0.89 -0.33 -4.28
CA GLN A 54 -2.33 -0.06 -4.34
C GLN A 54 -3.00 -0.33 -2.98
N LYS A 55 -2.67 -1.47 -2.33
CA LYS A 55 -3.16 -1.80 -0.99
C LYS A 55 -2.82 -0.71 0.03
N TRP A 56 -1.61 -0.16 -0.04
CA TRP A 56 -1.20 0.97 0.79
C TRP A 56 -2.05 2.22 0.55
N MET A 57 -2.24 2.62 -0.72
CA MET A 57 -3.07 3.78 -1.05
C MET A 57 -4.52 3.63 -0.57
N THR A 58 -5.09 2.42 -0.70
CA THR A 58 -6.43 2.13 -0.16
C THR A 58 -6.48 2.28 1.37
N ASN A 59 -5.49 1.73 2.09
CA ASN A 59 -5.43 1.86 3.55
C ASN A 59 -5.20 3.31 4.00
N LEU A 60 -4.39 4.07 3.26
CA LEU A 60 -4.14 5.48 3.53
C LEU A 60 -5.43 6.30 3.39
N SER A 61 -6.16 6.13 2.29
CA SER A 61 -7.46 6.79 2.08
C SER A 61 -8.41 6.51 3.24
N ALA A 62 -8.61 5.23 3.58
CA ALA A 62 -9.49 4.84 4.69
C ALA A 62 -9.04 5.41 6.05
N SER A 63 -7.73 5.52 6.28
CA SER A 63 -7.20 6.10 7.53
C SER A 63 -7.38 7.62 7.59
N LEU A 64 -7.32 8.30 6.45
CA LEU A 64 -7.58 9.74 6.35
C LEU A 64 -9.08 10.03 6.53
N ASP A 65 -9.95 9.23 5.91
CA ASP A 65 -11.41 9.30 6.10
C ASP A 65 -11.77 9.13 7.58
N GLN A 66 -11.17 8.15 8.25
CA GLN A 66 -11.37 7.94 9.68
C GLN A 66 -10.87 9.12 10.52
N ALA A 67 -9.71 9.70 10.19
CA ALA A 67 -9.18 10.86 10.90
C ALA A 67 -10.08 12.09 10.75
N ILE A 68 -10.67 12.32 9.56
CA ILE A 68 -11.66 13.37 9.34
C ILE A 68 -12.91 13.12 10.20
N PHE A 69 -13.42 11.90 10.20
CA PHE A 69 -14.59 11.52 11.00
C PHE A 69 -14.36 11.73 12.50
N GLU A 70 -13.13 11.49 12.98
CA GLU A 70 -12.72 11.67 14.38
C GLU A 70 -12.22 13.08 14.73
N ASP A 71 -12.27 14.04 13.79
CA ASP A 71 -11.69 15.39 13.93
C ASP A 71 -10.20 15.38 14.37
N ARG A 72 -9.44 14.39 13.87
CA ARG A 72 -8.00 14.26 14.10
C ARG A 72 -7.17 14.92 12.99
N PRO A 73 -5.98 15.46 13.31
CA PRO A 73 -5.07 15.97 12.29
C PRO A 73 -4.66 14.90 11.28
N LEU A 74 -4.62 15.26 9.99
CA LEU A 74 -4.23 14.35 8.90
C LEU A 74 -2.72 14.12 8.79
N ALA A 75 -1.90 15.11 9.19
CA ALA A 75 -0.45 15.06 9.09
C ALA A 75 0.23 13.81 9.72
N PRO A 76 -0.17 13.33 10.92
CA PRO A 76 0.42 12.11 11.51
C PRO A 76 -0.06 10.79 10.88
N VAL A 77 -1.17 10.78 10.13
CA VAL A 77 -1.84 9.56 9.64
C VAL A 77 -0.92 8.64 8.82
N PRO A 78 -0.11 9.12 7.86
CA PRO A 78 0.80 8.24 7.11
C PRO A 78 1.84 7.57 8.01
N GLY A 79 2.37 8.31 9.00
CA GLY A 79 3.35 7.80 9.95
C GLY A 79 2.74 6.80 10.94
N GLU A 80 1.51 7.02 11.39
CA GLU A 80 0.73 6.05 12.18
C GLU A 80 0.47 4.77 11.38
N LEU A 81 0.03 4.91 10.13
CA LEU A 81 -0.24 3.78 9.26
C LEU A 81 1.03 2.96 8.99
N ALA A 82 2.15 3.62 8.68
CA ALA A 82 3.45 2.95 8.49
C ALA A 82 3.88 2.18 9.74
N ARG A 83 3.75 2.78 10.94
CA ARG A 83 4.05 2.11 12.21
C ARG A 83 3.14 0.92 12.49
N SER A 84 1.87 0.98 12.10
CA SER A 84 0.93 -0.14 12.25
C SER A 84 1.20 -1.28 11.26
N ARG A 85 1.92 -1.03 10.17
CA ARG A 85 2.16 -1.97 9.07
C ARG A 85 3.62 -1.91 8.61
N PRO A 86 4.58 -2.21 9.49
CA PRO A 86 6.01 -2.02 9.20
C PRO A 86 6.49 -2.87 8.02
N GLY A 87 6.08 -4.14 7.91
CA GLY A 87 6.46 -5.00 6.79
C GLY A 87 5.95 -4.51 5.44
N LEU A 88 4.72 -3.96 5.37
CA LEU A 88 4.22 -3.35 4.13
C LEU A 88 5.03 -2.13 3.74
N ARG A 89 5.34 -1.24 4.70
CA ARG A 89 6.17 -0.06 4.42
C ARG A 89 7.56 -0.45 3.91
N ALA A 90 8.20 -1.42 4.58
CA ALA A 90 9.54 -1.89 4.19
C ALA A 90 9.58 -2.48 2.77
N LEU A 91 8.57 -3.26 2.37
CA LEU A 91 8.45 -3.79 1.01
C LEU A 91 8.31 -2.67 -0.03
N LEU A 92 7.54 -1.62 0.28
CA LEU A 92 7.41 -0.46 -0.62
C LEU A 92 8.72 0.31 -0.75
N ASP A 93 9.44 0.50 0.36
CA ASP A 93 10.76 1.16 0.34
C ASP A 93 11.76 0.39 -0.55
N ILE A 94 11.75 -0.94 -0.50
CA ILE A 94 12.55 -1.79 -1.42
C ILE A 94 12.08 -1.59 -2.85
N GLY A 95 10.77 -1.66 -3.10
CA GLY A 95 10.19 -1.52 -4.43
C GLY A 95 10.52 -0.18 -5.08
N GLU A 96 10.52 0.91 -4.33
CA GLU A 96 10.88 2.26 -4.80
C GLU A 96 12.37 2.40 -5.13
N ARG A 97 13.23 1.63 -4.45
CA ARG A 97 14.66 1.52 -4.80
C ARG A 97 14.86 0.70 -6.08
N ARG A 98 14.15 -0.43 -6.22
CA ARG A 98 14.32 -1.40 -7.32
C ARG A 98 13.63 -1.01 -8.63
N PHE A 99 12.44 -0.39 -8.57
CA PHE A 99 11.57 -0.19 -9.73
C PHE A 99 11.22 1.29 -9.95
N VAL A 100 11.50 1.79 -11.16
CA VAL A 100 11.24 3.19 -11.56
C VAL A 100 9.76 3.53 -11.47
N ARG A 101 8.86 2.59 -11.83
CA ARG A 101 7.42 2.82 -11.77
C ARG A 101 6.92 3.06 -10.35
N LEU A 102 7.41 2.30 -9.37
CA LEU A 102 7.03 2.51 -7.97
C LEU A 102 7.56 3.84 -7.43
N ARG A 103 8.78 4.21 -7.80
CA ARG A 103 9.35 5.52 -7.44
C ARG A 103 8.52 6.66 -8.01
N ALA A 104 8.12 6.57 -9.28
CA ALA A 104 7.28 7.60 -9.91
C ALA A 104 5.93 7.78 -9.20
N LEU A 105 5.40 6.70 -8.62
CA LEU A 105 4.14 6.73 -7.87
C LEU A 105 4.27 7.38 -6.49
N GLN A 106 5.46 7.55 -5.89
CA GLN A 106 5.64 8.16 -4.55
C GLN A 106 4.83 9.44 -4.34
N ARG A 107 4.68 10.28 -5.38
CA ARG A 107 3.89 11.51 -5.33
C ARG A 107 2.39 11.31 -5.05
N GLY A 108 1.87 10.08 -5.19
CA GLY A 108 0.49 9.73 -4.90
C GLY A 108 0.08 9.93 -3.44
N GLU A 109 0.98 9.66 -2.48
CA GLU A 109 0.69 9.87 -1.05
C GLU A 109 0.41 11.34 -0.70
N PRO A 110 1.32 12.29 -0.96
CA PRO A 110 1.06 13.70 -0.63
C PRO A 110 -0.13 14.27 -1.41
N MET A 111 -0.37 13.83 -2.66
CA MET A 111 -1.57 14.22 -3.41
C MET A 111 -2.86 13.75 -2.74
N MET A 112 -2.89 12.51 -2.22
CA MET A 112 -4.03 11.98 -1.49
C MET A 112 -4.27 12.72 -0.17
N ILE A 113 -3.21 13.04 0.58
CA ILE A 113 -3.36 13.83 1.83
C ILE A 113 -3.91 15.22 1.52
N ALA A 114 -3.37 15.87 0.48
CA ALA A 114 -3.83 17.19 0.05
C ALA A 114 -5.31 17.20 -0.38
N SER A 115 -5.78 16.15 -1.06
CA SER A 115 -7.18 16.06 -1.47
C SER A 115 -8.15 15.89 -0.29
N HIS A 116 -7.72 15.22 0.79
CA HIS A 116 -8.52 15.07 2.01
C HIS A 116 -8.48 16.32 2.91
N GLY A 117 -7.38 17.08 2.88
CA GLY A 117 -7.22 18.32 3.64
C GLY A 117 -7.76 19.57 2.95
N ALA A 118 -8.13 19.49 1.67
CA ALA A 118 -8.78 20.59 0.96
C ALA A 118 -10.17 20.83 1.58
N PRO A 119 -10.50 22.08 1.97
CA PRO A 119 -11.85 22.37 2.44
C PRO A 119 -12.86 21.99 1.36
N ASP A 120 -13.97 21.38 1.74
CA ASP A 120 -15.06 21.03 0.84
C ASP A 120 -15.64 22.30 0.21
N VAL A 121 -15.11 22.69 -0.94
CA VAL A 121 -15.54 23.89 -1.67
C VAL A 121 -16.98 23.71 -2.18
N ALA A 122 -17.53 22.49 -2.19
CA ALA A 122 -18.87 22.21 -2.68
C ALA A 122 -19.99 22.63 -1.71
N GLN A 123 -19.70 22.86 -0.42
CA GLN A 123 -20.73 23.25 0.56
C GLN A 123 -20.88 24.77 0.79
N ARG A 124 -20.09 25.62 0.11
CA ARG A 124 -20.13 27.09 0.28
C ARG A 124 -21.03 27.85 -0.70
N THR A 125 -21.72 27.15 -1.61
CA THR A 125 -22.56 27.77 -2.66
C THR A 125 -24.05 27.44 -2.54
N VAL A 126 -24.58 27.49 -1.32
CA VAL A 126 -26.03 27.68 -1.11
C VAL A 126 -26.22 28.69 0.02
N ALA A 127 -26.31 29.96 -0.34
CA ALA A 127 -26.79 31.06 0.48
C ALA A 127 -27.70 31.94 -0.39
#